data_AF-A0A3Q4I2J6-F1
#
_entry.id   AF-A0A3Q4I2J6-F1
#
_cell.length_a   1.000
_cell.length_b   1.000
_cell.length_c   1.000
_cell.angle_alpha   90.00
_cell.angle_beta   90.00
_cell.angle_gamma   90.00
#
_symmetry.space_group_name_H-M   'P 1'
#
loop_
_entity.id
_entity.type
_entity.pdbx_description
1 polymer ?
#
loop_
_entity_poly.entity_id
_entity_poly.type
_entity_poly.pdbx_seq_one_letter_code
_entity_poly.pdbx_strand_id
1 'polypeptide(L)'
;MFRSCATLLHVCVILCRTETVVEKLLTNWMSICLYAFLRDSAGEPLYMLFRAIKHQVDKGPVDAVTGKAKYTLNDNRLLREDVEYKTLTLNVLVQGGGVNETQPVPSKVLDCDTITQVKEKLLDQVYKGTSFSHRPHAESLDLEWRSGVAGHLILSDEDLTSVVQGNWKRLNTLQHYKVRVPDGATVALVPQTPMLEDADEGGVRLWHLVKASEEPELPKHRRGSLRERERAKAIPEIYLTRLLSMKGTLQKFVDDLFTVILSTSRPVPLAVKYFFDLLDEQAAQHGISDSETIHIWKTNSLPLRFWINIVKNPQFIFDIQASDHVDAVLSVIAQTFMDSCTIAEHKLGRVSTFANAKADYSDGCCRYYADIRQTISASDQEMNSALAELSRVSAATHTHTHTHTHTHTVWPFTSMPCVSELFGRTELPGGTARALQVHQ
;
A
#
# COMPACT_ATOMS: atom_id res chain seq x y z
N MET A 1 21.05 -14.57 18.95
CA MET A 1 19.97 -13.58 19.26
C MET A 1 19.22 -13.96 20.54
N PHE A 2 18.74 -15.20 20.66
CA PHE A 2 17.98 -15.67 21.84
C PHE A 2 18.77 -15.67 23.17
N ARG A 3 20.07 -15.99 23.16
CA ARG A 3 20.92 -15.97 24.38
C ARG A 3 21.15 -14.59 25.00
N SER A 4 21.15 -13.50 24.21
CA SER A 4 21.33 -12.13 24.72
C SER A 4 20.02 -11.49 25.19
N CYS A 5 18.88 -12.14 24.94
CA CYS A 5 17.53 -11.65 25.26
C CYS A 5 17.00 -12.19 26.60
N ALA A 6 17.89 -12.67 27.49
CA ALA A 6 17.55 -13.42 28.71
C ALA A 6 17.03 -12.56 29.88
N THR A 7 16.45 -11.40 29.61
CA THR A 7 15.63 -10.68 30.60
C THR A 7 14.16 -10.82 30.20
N LEU A 8 13.31 -11.25 31.13
CA LEU A 8 11.88 -11.60 30.91
C LEU A 8 11.08 -10.54 30.14
N LEU A 9 11.49 -9.27 30.20
CA LEU A 9 10.86 -8.15 29.47
C LEU A 9 11.18 -8.14 27.95
N HIS A 10 12.24 -8.81 27.52
CA HIS A 10 12.77 -8.77 26.15
C HIS A 10 12.31 -9.96 25.29
N VAL A 11 11.84 -11.05 25.91
CA VAL A 11 11.39 -12.27 25.23
C VAL A 11 10.11 -12.04 24.42
N CYS A 12 9.16 -11.25 24.95
CA CYS A 12 7.92 -10.87 24.26
C CYS A 12 8.13 -9.84 23.14
N VAL A 13 9.32 -9.23 23.05
CA VAL A 13 9.65 -8.14 22.11
C VAL A 13 10.60 -8.61 21.00
N ILE A 14 10.97 -9.91 20.99
CA ILE A 14 11.78 -10.50 19.93
C ILE A 14 11.05 -10.31 18.59
N LEU A 15 11.75 -9.69 17.64
CA LEU A 15 11.22 -9.31 16.33
C LEU A 15 10.14 -8.21 16.35
N CYS A 16 9.96 -7.44 17.42
CA CYS A 16 9.07 -6.27 17.42
C CYS A 16 9.71 -4.99 16.84
N ARG A 17 11.05 -4.86 16.85
CA ARG A 17 11.76 -3.61 16.50
C ARG A 17 12.95 -3.89 15.59
N THR A 18 12.98 -3.27 14.40
CA THR A 18 13.98 -3.38 13.31
C THR A 18 15.40 -2.92 13.65
N GLU A 19 15.95 -3.37 14.77
CA GLU A 19 17.22 -2.90 15.32
C GLU A 19 18.40 -3.80 14.94
N THR A 20 18.14 -4.99 14.41
CA THR A 20 19.19 -5.96 14.07
C THR A 20 19.22 -6.32 12.58
N VAL A 21 20.40 -6.69 12.09
CA VAL A 21 20.59 -7.18 10.70
C VAL A 21 19.77 -8.44 10.44
N VAL A 22 19.64 -9.32 11.44
CA VAL A 22 18.89 -10.59 11.35
C VAL A 22 17.44 -10.34 10.98
N GLU A 23 16.83 -9.30 11.52
CA GLU A 23 15.44 -8.95 11.25
C GLU A 23 15.19 -8.47 9.83
N LYS A 24 16.13 -7.71 9.27
CA LYS A 24 16.09 -7.29 7.86
C LYS A 24 16.30 -8.49 6.93
N LEU A 25 17.25 -9.36 7.29
CA LEU A 25 17.51 -10.61 6.57
C LEU A 25 16.29 -11.54 6.59
N LEU A 26 15.57 -11.63 7.71
CA LEU A 26 14.36 -12.43 7.82
C LEU A 26 13.27 -11.94 6.86
N THR A 27 13.03 -10.63 6.79
CA THR A 27 12.07 -10.06 5.83
C THR A 27 12.45 -10.39 4.39
N ASN A 28 13.74 -10.28 4.04
CA ASN A 28 14.24 -10.62 2.72
C ASN A 28 14.07 -12.11 2.42
N TRP A 29 14.43 -12.98 3.37
CA TRP A 29 14.29 -14.43 3.24
C TRP A 29 12.83 -14.86 3.05
N MET A 30 11.91 -14.28 3.84
CA MET A 30 10.47 -14.49 3.67
C MET A 30 10.02 -14.06 2.28
N SER A 31 10.50 -12.91 1.80
CA SER A 31 10.14 -12.38 0.47
C SER A 31 10.59 -13.30 -0.66
N ILE A 32 11.81 -13.83 -0.58
CA ILE A 32 12.34 -14.80 -1.57
C ILE A 32 11.53 -16.09 -1.54
N CYS A 33 11.31 -16.66 -0.35
CA CYS A 33 10.66 -17.96 -0.23
C CYS A 33 9.17 -17.93 -0.54
N LEU A 34 8.50 -16.80 -0.29
CA LEU A 34 7.05 -16.65 -0.46
C LEU A 34 6.67 -16.02 -1.80
N TYR A 35 7.62 -15.60 -2.63
CA TYR A 35 7.32 -14.99 -3.93
C TYR A 35 6.42 -15.87 -4.81
N ALA A 36 6.67 -17.18 -4.88
CA ALA A 36 5.83 -18.10 -5.65
C ALA A 36 4.39 -18.16 -5.11
N PHE A 37 4.23 -18.29 -3.79
CA PHE A 37 2.90 -18.25 -3.15
C PHE A 37 2.18 -16.92 -3.42
N LEU A 38 2.94 -15.83 -3.41
CA LEU A 38 2.43 -14.50 -3.66
C LEU A 38 1.98 -14.33 -5.12
N ARG A 39 2.77 -14.81 -6.09
CA ARG A 39 2.42 -14.79 -7.52
C ARG A 39 1.24 -15.71 -7.82
N ASP A 40 1.21 -16.91 -7.26
CA ASP A 40 0.31 -17.99 -7.69
C ASP A 40 -0.98 -18.08 -6.86
N SER A 41 -1.03 -17.43 -5.69
CA SER A 41 -2.20 -17.48 -4.78
C SER A 41 -2.64 -16.12 -4.26
N ALA A 42 -1.76 -15.35 -3.60
CA ALA A 42 -2.16 -14.12 -2.91
C ALA A 42 -2.23 -12.87 -3.82
N GLY A 43 -1.61 -12.92 -4.99
CA GLY A 43 -1.42 -11.77 -5.87
C GLY A 43 -2.71 -11.30 -6.52
N GLU A 44 -3.54 -12.22 -7.01
CA GLU A 44 -4.84 -11.87 -7.60
C GLU A 44 -5.78 -11.20 -6.58
N PRO A 45 -6.04 -11.77 -5.38
CA PRO A 45 -6.83 -11.10 -4.35
C PRO A 45 -6.27 -9.73 -3.95
N LEU A 46 -4.95 -9.60 -3.82
CA LEU A 46 -4.30 -8.34 -3.48
C LEU A 46 -4.49 -7.28 -4.58
N TYR A 47 -4.31 -7.67 -5.84
CA TYR A 47 -4.53 -6.77 -6.98
C TYR A 47 -6.01 -6.37 -7.09
N MET A 48 -6.93 -7.31 -6.89
CA MET A 48 -8.37 -7.03 -6.90
C MET A 48 -8.77 -6.08 -5.76
N LEU A 49 -8.19 -6.23 -4.57
CA LEU A 49 -8.37 -5.28 -3.47
C LEU A 49 -7.85 -3.88 -3.84
N PHE A 50 -6.62 -3.77 -4.35
CA PHE A 50 -6.06 -2.50 -4.81
C PHE A 50 -6.97 -1.82 -5.84
N ARG A 51 -7.43 -2.57 -6.84
CA ARG A 51 -8.34 -2.09 -7.89
C ARG A 51 -9.68 -1.62 -7.33
N ALA A 52 -10.25 -2.38 -6.39
CA ALA A 52 -11.51 -2.03 -5.74
C ALA A 52 -11.38 -0.73 -4.91
N ILE A 53 -10.28 -0.57 -4.17
CA ILE A 53 -9.99 0.65 -3.41
C ILE A 53 -9.87 1.83 -4.36
N LYS A 54 -8.98 1.76 -5.35
CA LYS A 54 -8.76 2.86 -6.31
C LYS A 54 -10.05 3.26 -7.01
N HIS A 55 -10.80 2.28 -7.53
CA HIS A 55 -12.09 2.54 -8.18
C HIS A 55 -13.10 3.22 -7.26
N GLN A 56 -13.15 2.83 -5.98
CA GLN A 56 -14.12 3.39 -5.05
C GLN A 56 -13.71 4.78 -4.54
N VAL A 57 -12.41 5.05 -4.39
CA VAL A 57 -11.87 6.39 -4.12
C VAL A 57 -12.18 7.34 -5.28
N ASP A 58 -11.87 6.92 -6.52
CA ASP A 58 -12.00 7.74 -7.73
C ASP A 58 -13.44 8.09 -8.12
N LYS A 59 -14.44 7.37 -7.55
CA LYS A 59 -15.88 7.67 -7.70
C LYS A 59 -16.34 8.92 -6.95
N GLY A 60 -15.55 9.42 -6.00
CA GLY A 60 -15.90 10.57 -5.17
C GLY A 60 -14.89 11.70 -5.32
N PRO A 61 -15.23 12.92 -4.86
CA PRO A 61 -14.30 14.03 -4.85
C PRO A 61 -13.06 13.72 -4.02
N VAL A 62 -11.91 14.11 -4.56
CA VAL A 62 -10.60 14.03 -3.92
C VAL A 62 -9.95 15.40 -4.00
N ASP A 63 -9.62 15.98 -2.85
CA ASP A 63 -8.94 17.26 -2.77
C ASP A 63 -7.44 17.08 -3.11
N ALA A 64 -6.99 17.68 -4.22
CA ALA A 64 -5.65 17.47 -4.76
C ALA A 64 -4.53 18.10 -3.90
N VAL A 65 -4.88 19.02 -2.99
CA VAL A 65 -3.91 19.75 -2.16
C VAL A 65 -3.78 19.13 -0.77
N THR A 66 -4.90 18.86 -0.12
CA THR A 66 -4.95 18.31 1.25
C THR A 66 -4.89 16.77 1.28
N GLY A 67 -5.15 16.14 0.15
CA GLY A 67 -5.23 14.69 0.02
C GLY A 67 -6.44 14.07 0.74
N LYS A 68 -7.53 14.84 0.91
CA LYS A 68 -8.77 14.35 1.56
C LYS A 68 -9.75 13.84 0.53
N ALA A 69 -10.35 12.68 0.78
CA ALA A 69 -11.27 12.02 -0.13
C ALA A 69 -12.65 11.79 0.50
N LYS A 70 -13.71 11.84 -0.32
CA LYS A 70 -15.08 11.53 0.13
C LYS A 70 -15.24 10.06 0.52
N TYR A 71 -14.63 9.14 -0.25
CA TYR A 71 -14.65 7.71 0.00
C TYR A 71 -13.27 7.26 0.49
N THR A 72 -13.18 6.94 1.78
CA THR A 72 -11.96 6.45 2.42
C THR A 72 -12.32 5.56 3.60
N LEU A 73 -11.34 4.82 4.13
CA LEU A 73 -11.43 4.12 5.41
C LEU A 73 -10.68 4.85 6.53
N ASN A 74 -9.96 5.92 6.20
CA ASN A 74 -9.10 6.67 7.12
C ASN A 74 -9.76 8.00 7.50
N ASP A 75 -10.17 8.15 8.77
CA ASP A 75 -10.83 9.36 9.27
C ASP A 75 -9.98 10.64 9.08
N ASN A 76 -8.66 10.53 9.20
CA ASN A 76 -7.76 11.67 9.01
C ASN A 76 -7.71 12.17 7.56
N ARG A 77 -8.03 11.29 6.60
CA ARG A 77 -8.10 11.59 5.16
C ARG A 77 -9.53 11.79 4.67
N LEU A 78 -10.52 11.84 5.57
CA LEU A 78 -11.91 12.02 5.18
C LEU A 78 -12.22 13.48 4.82
N LEU A 79 -12.81 13.68 3.64
CA LEU A 79 -13.33 14.98 3.24
C LEU A 79 -14.61 15.30 4.01
N ARG A 80 -14.50 16.28 4.90
CA ARG A 80 -15.59 16.70 5.80
C ARG A 80 -16.51 17.76 5.20
N GLU A 81 -16.03 18.52 4.22
CA GLU A 81 -16.87 19.47 3.50
C GLU A 81 -17.91 18.75 2.64
N ASP A 82 -19.09 19.36 2.52
CA ASP A 82 -20.13 18.86 1.63
C ASP A 82 -19.96 19.48 0.25
N VAL A 83 -19.22 18.77 -0.61
CA VAL A 83 -18.95 19.18 -1.97
C VAL A 83 -20.04 18.61 -2.87
N GLU A 84 -20.80 19.50 -3.51
CA GLU A 84 -21.68 19.12 -4.62
C GLU A 84 -20.85 18.81 -5.87
N TYR A 85 -21.13 17.67 -6.51
CA TYR A 85 -20.45 17.27 -7.74
C TYR A 85 -21.38 16.49 -8.65
N LYS A 86 -21.04 16.47 -9.94
CA LYS A 86 -21.72 15.72 -11.00
C LYS A 86 -20.71 14.84 -11.72
N THR A 87 -21.13 13.62 -12.04
CA THR A 87 -20.36 12.75 -12.92
C THR A 87 -20.56 13.21 -14.36
N LEU A 88 -19.46 13.41 -15.08
CA LEU A 88 -19.41 13.70 -16.51
C LEU A 88 -18.79 12.52 -17.25
N THR A 89 -19.20 12.30 -18.49
CA THR A 89 -18.60 11.33 -19.40
C THR A 89 -17.86 12.09 -20.50
N LEU A 90 -16.53 11.95 -20.55
CA LEU A 90 -15.70 12.53 -21.60
C LEU A 90 -15.36 11.47 -22.64
N ASN A 91 -15.35 11.86 -23.91
CA ASN A 91 -15.01 11.03 -25.05
C ASN A 91 -13.54 11.27 -25.43
N VAL A 92 -12.64 10.40 -24.97
CA VAL A 92 -11.20 10.59 -25.13
C VAL A 92 -10.71 10.05 -26.47
N LEU A 93 -9.99 10.88 -27.23
CA LEU A 93 -9.27 10.49 -28.43
C LEU A 93 -7.81 10.20 -28.09
N VAL A 94 -7.32 9.05 -28.54
CA VAL A 94 -5.92 8.64 -28.38
C VAL A 94 -5.17 9.08 -29.62
N GLN A 95 -4.17 9.97 -29.48
CA GLN A 95 -3.29 10.34 -30.58
C GLN A 95 -1.97 9.57 -30.48
N GLY A 96 -1.82 8.56 -31.34
CA GLY A 96 -0.57 7.86 -31.60
C GLY A 96 -0.47 6.44 -31.03
N GLY A 97 -0.54 5.43 -31.91
CA GLY A 97 0.13 4.13 -31.71
C GLY A 97 -0.73 2.87 -31.76
N GLY A 98 -1.55 2.66 -32.81
CA GLY A 98 -1.93 1.31 -33.27
C GLY A 98 -3.43 0.94 -33.31
N VAL A 99 -3.87 0.52 -34.51
CA VAL A 99 -5.05 -0.25 -34.99
C VAL A 99 -6.48 0.11 -34.50
N ASN A 100 -6.68 0.78 -33.36
CA ASN A 100 -8.01 1.22 -32.87
C ASN A 100 -8.15 2.75 -32.78
N GLU A 101 -7.40 3.50 -33.60
CA GLU A 101 -7.17 4.95 -33.51
C GLU A 101 -8.37 5.87 -33.80
N THR A 102 -9.61 5.37 -33.90
CA THR A 102 -10.76 6.20 -34.31
C THR A 102 -11.97 6.16 -33.39
N GLN A 103 -12.06 5.25 -32.42
CA GLN A 103 -13.20 5.25 -31.50
C GLN A 103 -12.87 5.99 -30.20
N PRO A 104 -13.64 7.05 -29.86
CA PRO A 104 -13.47 7.72 -28.59
C PRO A 104 -13.74 6.76 -27.43
N VAL A 105 -12.90 6.79 -26.41
CA VAL A 105 -13.06 5.98 -25.19
C VAL A 105 -13.88 6.79 -24.18
N PRO A 106 -15.14 6.39 -23.87
CA PRO A 106 -15.94 7.08 -22.87
C PRO A 106 -15.36 6.87 -21.47
N SER A 107 -15.03 7.97 -20.80
CA SER A 107 -14.35 7.98 -19.51
C SER A 107 -15.13 8.83 -18.51
N LYS A 108 -15.47 8.25 -17.35
CA LYS A 108 -16.21 8.94 -16.29
C LYS A 108 -15.27 9.74 -15.39
N VAL A 109 -15.59 11.00 -15.20
CA VAL A 109 -14.88 11.95 -14.33
C VAL A 109 -15.88 12.77 -13.52
N LEU A 110 -15.41 13.55 -12.56
CA LEU A 110 -16.25 14.47 -11.78
C LEU A 110 -16.02 15.90 -12.26
N ASP A 111 -17.07 16.73 -12.25
CA ASP A 111 -16.93 18.14 -12.55
C ASP A 111 -16.00 18.86 -11.57
N CYS A 112 -15.91 18.38 -10.34
CA CYS A 112 -14.98 18.88 -9.33
C CYS A 112 -13.56 18.27 -9.38
N ASP A 113 -13.21 17.44 -10.37
CA ASP A 113 -11.83 16.96 -10.51
C ASP A 113 -10.93 18.07 -11.06
N THR A 114 -9.68 18.16 -10.59
CA THR A 114 -8.65 19.01 -11.23
C THR A 114 -8.29 18.49 -12.62
N ILE A 115 -7.66 19.31 -13.46
CA ILE A 115 -7.26 18.88 -14.80
C ILE A 115 -6.24 17.75 -14.74
N THR A 116 -5.30 17.76 -13.79
CA THR A 116 -4.39 16.62 -13.58
C THR A 116 -5.12 15.35 -13.16
N GLN A 117 -6.08 15.43 -12.22
CA GLN A 117 -6.90 14.28 -11.84
C GLN A 117 -7.72 13.73 -13.01
N VAL A 118 -8.23 14.61 -13.87
CA VAL A 118 -8.88 14.19 -15.12
C VAL A 118 -7.90 13.44 -16.00
N LYS A 119 -6.71 14.00 -16.30
CA LYS A 119 -5.68 13.33 -17.11
C LYS A 119 -5.35 11.94 -16.58
N GLU A 120 -5.14 11.78 -15.26
CA GLU A 120 -4.90 10.48 -14.62
C GLU A 120 -6.05 9.49 -14.86
N LYS A 121 -7.30 9.91 -14.65
CA LYS A 121 -8.49 9.08 -14.88
C LYS A 121 -8.65 8.69 -16.35
N LEU A 122 -8.32 9.59 -17.28
CA LEU A 122 -8.35 9.31 -18.71
C LEU A 122 -7.27 8.29 -19.10
N LEU A 123 -6.05 8.46 -18.59
CA LEU A 123 -4.94 7.53 -18.81
C LEU A 123 -5.28 6.12 -18.31
N ASP A 124 -5.95 6.00 -17.16
CA ASP A 124 -6.39 4.72 -16.63
C ASP A 124 -7.41 3.99 -17.52
N GLN A 125 -8.24 4.72 -18.27
CA GLN A 125 -9.20 4.13 -19.22
C GLN A 125 -8.56 3.83 -20.56
N VAL A 126 -7.78 4.77 -21.10
CA VAL A 126 -7.12 4.64 -22.41
C VAL A 126 -6.09 3.52 -22.40
N TYR A 127 -5.25 3.45 -21.36
CA TYR A 127 -4.19 2.46 -21.22
C TYR A 127 -4.60 1.28 -20.33
N LYS A 128 -5.89 0.96 -20.29
CA LYS A 128 -6.41 -0.19 -19.54
C LYS A 128 -5.80 -1.48 -20.09
N GLY A 129 -4.97 -2.14 -19.28
CA GLY A 129 -4.27 -3.39 -19.66
C GLY A 129 -2.78 -3.17 -19.99
N THR A 130 -2.34 -1.92 -20.14
CA THR A 130 -0.91 -1.58 -20.22
C THR A 130 -0.36 -1.40 -18.80
N SER A 131 0.84 -1.90 -18.54
CA SER A 131 1.50 -1.72 -17.24
C SER A 131 1.85 -0.24 -17.00
N PHE A 132 1.90 0.21 -15.74
CA PHE A 132 1.99 1.64 -15.43
C PHE A 132 3.26 2.29 -16.00
N SER A 133 4.42 1.64 -15.88
CA SER A 133 5.71 2.13 -16.38
C SER A 133 5.79 2.37 -17.90
N HIS A 134 4.90 1.76 -18.68
CA HIS A 134 4.83 1.94 -20.13
C HIS A 134 3.83 3.02 -20.58
N ARG A 135 3.16 3.70 -19.64
CA ARG A 135 2.20 4.76 -19.92
C ARG A 135 2.87 6.12 -19.91
N PRO A 136 2.37 7.09 -20.70
CA PRO A 136 2.81 8.48 -20.54
C PRO A 136 2.38 9.03 -19.17
N HIS A 137 3.21 9.90 -18.59
CA HIS A 137 2.90 10.58 -17.33
C HIS A 137 1.91 11.73 -17.56
N ALA A 138 1.01 11.96 -16.60
CA ALA A 138 0.02 13.04 -16.70
C ALA A 138 0.68 14.42 -16.87
N GLU A 139 1.84 14.66 -16.25
CA GLU A 139 2.59 15.91 -16.39
C GLU A 139 3.14 16.13 -17.81
N SER A 140 3.48 15.05 -18.53
CA SER A 140 4.00 15.13 -19.90
C SER A 140 2.94 15.37 -20.97
N LEU A 141 1.68 15.53 -20.56
CA LEU A 141 0.52 15.63 -21.44
C LEU A 141 -0.33 16.86 -21.11
N ASP A 142 -0.83 17.50 -22.15
CA ASP A 142 -1.87 18.52 -22.09
C ASP A 142 -3.24 17.90 -22.36
N LEU A 143 -4.27 18.40 -21.67
CA LEU A 143 -5.66 18.01 -21.91
C LEU A 143 -6.29 18.98 -22.90
N GLU A 144 -6.53 18.51 -24.13
CA GLU A 144 -7.15 19.31 -25.19
C GLU A 144 -8.65 19.02 -25.27
N TRP A 145 -9.49 20.03 -25.05
CA TRP A 145 -10.92 19.96 -25.37
C TRP A 145 -11.17 20.32 -26.84
N ARG A 146 -11.88 19.46 -27.56
CA ARG A 146 -12.23 19.63 -28.98
C ARG A 146 -13.70 19.98 -29.12
N SER A 147 -13.99 21.28 -29.23
CA SER A 147 -15.36 21.79 -29.34
C SER A 147 -16.01 21.59 -30.71
N GLY A 148 -15.28 21.06 -31.69
CA GLY A 148 -15.70 20.96 -33.09
C GLY A 148 -15.81 22.34 -33.75
N VAL A 149 -16.89 23.06 -33.44
CA VAL A 149 -17.28 24.34 -34.04
C VAL A 149 -16.44 25.53 -33.54
N ALA A 150 -15.91 25.46 -32.32
CA ALA A 150 -15.17 26.56 -31.66
C ALA A 150 -13.64 26.34 -31.60
N GLY A 151 -13.11 25.35 -32.34
CA GLY A 151 -11.69 24.98 -32.30
C GLY A 151 -11.32 24.06 -31.14
N HIS A 152 -10.04 24.10 -30.75
CA HIS A 152 -9.48 23.36 -29.63
C HIS A 152 -9.08 24.31 -28.48
N LEU A 153 -9.16 23.83 -27.24
CA LEU A 153 -8.73 24.55 -26.05
C LEU A 153 -7.91 23.62 -25.15
N ILE A 154 -6.69 24.02 -24.81
CA ILE A 154 -5.91 23.34 -23.79
C ILE A 154 -6.42 23.75 -22.41
N LEU A 155 -6.69 22.75 -21.57
CA LEU A 155 -7.06 22.91 -20.17
C LEU A 155 -5.84 22.62 -19.30
N SER A 156 -5.67 23.40 -18.23
CA SER A 156 -4.57 23.25 -17.28
C SER A 156 -5.05 23.51 -15.85
N ASP A 157 -4.34 22.97 -14.87
CA ASP A 157 -4.63 23.20 -13.45
C ASP A 157 -4.50 24.68 -13.06
N GLU A 158 -3.65 25.42 -13.76
CA GLU A 158 -3.49 26.87 -13.64
C GLU A 158 -3.41 27.49 -15.04
N ASP A 159 -4.20 28.53 -15.28
CA ASP A 159 -4.14 29.42 -16.44
C ASP A 159 -4.50 30.87 -16.07
N LEU A 160 -4.53 31.76 -17.07
CA LEU A 160 -4.92 33.17 -16.93
C LEU A 160 -6.36 33.37 -16.43
N THR A 161 -7.19 32.33 -16.43
CA THR A 161 -8.57 32.37 -15.97
C THR A 161 -8.74 31.86 -14.53
N SER A 162 -7.65 31.38 -13.91
CA SER A 162 -7.67 30.82 -12.54
C SER A 162 -8.19 31.82 -11.51
N VAL A 163 -9.03 31.33 -10.59
CA VAL A 163 -9.65 32.18 -9.57
C VAL A 163 -8.69 32.44 -8.42
N VAL A 164 -8.30 33.71 -8.24
CA VAL A 164 -7.48 34.19 -7.13
C VAL A 164 -8.35 34.93 -6.09
N GLN A 165 -8.18 34.60 -4.82
CA GLN A 165 -8.91 35.16 -3.68
C GLN A 165 -7.94 35.49 -2.54
N GLY A 166 -7.45 36.73 -2.51
CA GLY A 166 -6.38 37.13 -1.59
C GLY A 166 -5.10 36.34 -1.88
N ASN A 167 -4.51 35.71 -0.86
CA ASN A 167 -3.31 34.88 -1.00
C ASN A 167 -3.62 33.44 -1.44
N TRP A 168 -4.81 33.17 -1.96
CA TRP A 168 -5.24 31.83 -2.35
C TRP A 168 -5.57 31.77 -3.84
N LYS A 169 -4.99 30.82 -4.56
CA LYS A 169 -5.34 30.51 -5.96
C LYS A 169 -5.98 29.13 -6.02
N ARG A 170 -7.17 29.04 -6.64
CA ARG A 170 -7.89 27.78 -6.78
C ARG A 170 -7.36 27.02 -8.00
N LEU A 171 -7.06 25.73 -7.84
CA LEU A 171 -6.79 24.84 -8.97
C LEU A 171 -8.04 24.75 -9.87
N ASN A 172 -7.82 24.86 -11.17
CA ASN A 172 -8.87 24.75 -12.17
C ASN A 172 -9.43 23.31 -12.21
N THR A 173 -10.74 23.24 -12.40
CA THR A 173 -11.51 21.97 -12.44
C THR A 173 -12.33 21.92 -13.73
N LEU A 174 -12.94 20.78 -14.06
CA LEU A 174 -13.90 20.77 -15.17
C LEU A 174 -15.09 21.70 -14.94
N GLN A 175 -15.51 21.89 -13.69
CA GLN A 175 -16.56 22.82 -13.30
C GLN A 175 -16.18 24.26 -13.61
N HIS A 176 -14.89 24.62 -13.46
CA HIS A 176 -14.36 25.93 -13.87
C HIS A 176 -14.60 26.18 -15.36
N TYR A 177 -14.34 25.18 -16.20
CA TYR A 177 -14.54 25.24 -17.64
C TYR A 177 -15.93 24.80 -18.11
N LYS A 178 -16.92 24.63 -17.23
CA LYS A 178 -18.20 23.98 -17.55
C LYS A 178 -19.00 24.59 -18.71
N VAL A 179 -18.89 25.91 -18.93
CA VAL A 179 -19.52 26.58 -20.09
C VAL A 179 -18.93 26.07 -21.42
N ARG A 180 -17.67 25.63 -21.35
CA ARG A 180 -16.89 25.11 -22.46
C ARG A 180 -17.02 23.59 -22.54
N VAL A 181 -16.85 22.84 -21.44
CA VAL A 181 -16.83 21.37 -21.49
C VAL A 181 -18.19 20.75 -21.07
N PRO A 182 -19.09 20.42 -22.02
CA PRO A 182 -20.36 19.73 -21.69
C PRO A 182 -20.15 18.23 -21.39
N ASP A 183 -21.18 17.59 -20.83
CA ASP A 183 -21.24 16.12 -20.75
C ASP A 183 -21.24 15.52 -22.16
N GLY A 184 -20.47 14.45 -22.37
CA GLY A 184 -20.20 13.86 -23.69
C GLY A 184 -19.14 14.62 -24.52
N ALA A 185 -18.46 15.63 -23.96
CA ALA A 185 -17.44 16.38 -24.69
C ALA A 185 -16.28 15.50 -25.16
N THR A 186 -15.79 15.79 -26.36
CA THR A 186 -14.62 15.15 -26.93
C THR A 186 -13.34 15.83 -26.44
N VAL A 187 -12.41 15.05 -25.91
CA VAL A 187 -11.11 15.51 -25.42
C VAL A 187 -9.99 14.66 -26.02
N ALA A 188 -8.76 15.19 -26.05
CA ALA A 188 -7.57 14.46 -26.46
C ALA A 188 -6.45 14.69 -25.44
N LEU A 189 -5.61 13.68 -25.26
CA LEU A 189 -4.34 13.81 -24.53
C LEU A 189 -3.25 14.06 -25.58
N VAL A 190 -2.61 15.22 -25.51
CA VAL A 190 -1.57 15.63 -26.47
C VAL A 190 -0.24 15.84 -25.74
N PRO A 191 0.92 15.54 -26.35
CA PRO A 191 2.22 15.83 -25.74
C PRO A 191 2.34 17.30 -25.34
N GLN A 192 2.77 17.55 -24.11
CA GLN A 192 2.89 18.90 -23.59
C GLN A 192 3.89 19.72 -24.40
N THR A 193 3.51 20.93 -24.80
CA THR A 193 4.47 21.89 -25.35
C THR A 193 5.16 22.65 -24.21
N PRO A 194 6.49 22.79 -24.21
CA PRO A 194 7.20 23.48 -23.14
C PRO A 194 6.72 24.93 -23.05
N MET A 195 6.01 25.25 -21.97
CA MET A 195 5.65 26.62 -21.62
C MET A 195 6.73 27.21 -20.73
N LEU A 196 6.98 28.50 -20.86
CA LEU A 196 7.85 29.26 -19.95
C LEU A 196 7.18 29.21 -18.56
N GLU A 197 7.89 28.67 -17.56
CA GLU A 197 7.45 28.71 -16.17
C GLU A 197 7.30 30.19 -15.77
N ASP A 198 6.06 30.62 -15.52
CA ASP A 198 5.83 31.93 -14.91
C ASP A 198 6.52 31.93 -13.54
N ALA A 199 7.37 32.92 -13.33
CA ALA A 199 8.14 33.08 -12.10
C ALA A 199 7.20 32.98 -10.88
N ASP A 200 7.54 32.09 -9.95
CA ASP A 200 6.85 31.86 -8.68
C ASP A 200 6.43 33.20 -8.06
N GLU A 201 5.13 33.52 -8.16
CA GLU A 201 4.53 34.65 -7.43
C GLU A 201 4.52 34.28 -5.95
N GLY A 202 5.69 34.44 -5.33
CA GLY A 202 5.95 34.06 -3.95
C GLY A 202 4.87 34.62 -3.02
N GLY A 203 4.16 33.71 -2.35
CA GLY A 203 3.15 34.04 -1.34
C GLY A 203 1.73 33.58 -1.64
N VAL A 204 1.43 33.09 -2.85
CA VAL A 204 0.11 32.53 -3.19
C VAL A 204 0.04 31.04 -2.84
N ARG A 205 -0.95 30.65 -2.03
CA ARG A 205 -1.22 29.26 -1.64
C ARG A 205 -2.27 28.64 -2.55
N LEU A 206 -2.00 27.42 -3.04
CA LEU A 206 -2.95 26.66 -3.85
C LEU A 206 -4.03 26.01 -2.97
N TRP A 207 -5.25 25.90 -3.48
CA TRP A 207 -6.34 25.13 -2.86
C TRP A 207 -7.23 24.50 -3.94
N HIS A 208 -7.92 23.41 -3.59
CA HIS A 208 -8.83 22.73 -4.52
C HIS A 208 -10.30 22.78 -4.06
N LEU A 209 -10.68 21.90 -3.14
CA LEU A 209 -12.04 21.81 -2.58
C LEU A 209 -12.11 22.51 -1.23
N VAL A 210 -11.03 22.43 -0.45
CA VAL A 210 -10.93 23.02 0.89
C VAL A 210 -9.69 23.89 0.98
N LYS A 211 -9.84 25.13 1.43
CA LYS A 211 -8.70 25.96 1.83
C LYS A 211 -8.14 25.39 3.13
N ALA A 212 -6.83 25.16 3.19
CA ALA A 212 -6.22 24.85 4.48
C ALA A 212 -6.50 26.03 5.44
N SER A 213 -7.00 25.75 6.64
CA SER A 213 -7.28 26.78 7.64
C SER A 213 -6.02 27.60 7.89
N GLU A 214 -6.12 28.94 7.85
CA GLU A 214 -4.96 29.83 7.96
C GLU A 214 -4.23 29.82 9.31
N GLU A 215 -4.72 29.11 10.33
CA GLU A 215 -3.98 28.93 11.59
C GLU A 215 -3.48 27.48 11.74
N PRO A 216 -2.15 27.25 11.90
CA PRO A 216 -1.74 26.20 12.81
C PRO A 216 -2.30 26.61 14.17
N GLU A 217 -3.13 25.80 14.80
CA GLU A 217 -3.46 26.00 16.22
C GLU A 217 -2.14 25.90 17.01
N LEU A 218 -1.45 27.03 17.16
CA LEU A 218 -0.43 27.22 18.16
C LEU A 218 -1.04 26.76 19.47
N PRO A 219 -0.33 25.97 20.30
CA PRO A 219 -0.87 25.54 21.58
C PRO A 219 -1.19 26.79 22.40
N LYS A 220 -2.46 27.19 22.43
CA LYS A 220 -2.90 28.29 23.29
C LYS A 220 -2.67 27.81 24.71
N HIS A 221 -1.61 28.32 25.32
CA HIS A 221 -1.33 28.24 26.75
C HIS A 221 -2.44 28.98 27.50
N ARG A 222 -3.64 28.38 27.57
CA ARG A 222 -4.63 28.72 28.59
C ARG A 222 -4.50 27.67 29.67
N ARG A 223 -3.98 28.12 30.83
CA ARG A 223 -4.07 27.39 32.10
C ARG A 223 -5.54 27.02 32.34
N GLY A 224 -5.91 25.80 32.02
CA GLY A 224 -7.24 25.24 32.18
C GLY A 224 -7.13 23.73 32.28
N SER A 225 -7.42 23.23 33.49
CA SER A 225 -7.59 21.84 33.94
C SER A 225 -7.30 20.70 32.94
N LEU A 226 -6.39 19.81 33.36
CA LEU A 226 -5.99 18.51 32.79
C LEU A 226 -7.13 17.47 32.60
N ARG A 227 -8.41 17.85 32.68
CA ARG A 227 -9.57 16.93 32.60
C ARG A 227 -10.36 16.95 31.29
N GLU A 228 -9.97 17.75 30.29
CA GLU A 228 -10.76 17.91 29.06
C GLU A 228 -10.06 17.48 27.75
N ARG A 229 -8.86 16.90 27.82
CA ARG A 229 -8.03 16.61 26.62
C ARG A 229 -8.22 15.22 25.99
N GLU A 230 -9.16 14.41 26.45
CA GLU A 230 -9.43 13.07 25.86
C GLU A 230 -10.92 12.81 25.63
N ARG A 231 -11.63 13.78 25.04
CA ARG A 231 -12.86 13.45 24.32
C ARG A 231 -12.56 13.48 22.84
N ALA A 232 -12.29 12.30 22.28
CA ALA A 232 -12.41 12.07 20.85
C ALA A 232 -13.73 12.72 20.40
N LYS A 233 -13.65 13.84 19.66
CA LYS A 233 -14.84 14.50 19.14
C LYS A 233 -15.54 13.44 18.32
N ALA A 234 -16.72 13.01 18.78
CA ALA A 234 -17.49 11.98 18.12
C ALA A 234 -17.61 12.39 16.65
N ILE A 235 -17.16 11.53 15.74
CA ILE A 235 -17.28 11.74 14.30
C ILE A 235 -18.76 12.00 14.03
N PRO A 236 -19.14 13.18 13.50
CA PRO A 236 -20.53 13.42 13.11
C PRO A 236 -21.09 12.25 12.29
N GLU A 237 -22.29 11.79 12.61
CA GLU A 237 -22.86 10.52 12.11
C GLU A 237 -22.82 10.38 10.56
N ILE A 238 -22.90 11.50 9.85
CA ILE A 238 -22.79 11.58 8.39
C ILE A 238 -21.44 11.04 7.87
N TYR A 239 -20.35 11.30 8.59
CA TYR A 239 -18.99 10.89 8.22
C TYR A 239 -18.75 9.43 8.58
N LEU A 240 -19.31 8.96 9.70
CA LEU A 240 -19.30 7.54 10.06
C LEU A 240 -20.03 6.72 8.99
N THR A 241 -21.16 7.21 8.48
CA THR A 241 -21.91 6.55 7.40
C THR A 241 -21.08 6.41 6.12
N ARG A 242 -20.30 7.44 5.74
CA ARG A 242 -19.39 7.37 4.58
C ARG A 242 -18.30 6.31 4.78
N LEU A 243 -17.66 6.27 5.95
CA LEU A 243 -16.65 5.25 6.30
C LEU A 243 -17.24 3.83 6.27
N LEU A 244 -18.45 3.64 6.84
CA LEU A 244 -19.14 2.35 6.86
C LEU A 244 -19.57 1.91 5.45
N SER A 245 -20.01 2.84 4.60
CA SER A 245 -20.32 2.54 3.19
C SER A 245 -19.08 2.09 2.42
N MET A 246 -17.94 2.75 2.63
CA MET A 246 -16.67 2.35 2.03
C MET A 246 -16.26 0.95 2.50
N LYS A 247 -16.34 0.71 3.82
CA LYS A 247 -16.06 -0.60 4.43
C LYS A 247 -16.94 -1.69 3.83
N GLY A 248 -18.26 -1.50 3.80
CA GLY A 248 -19.20 -2.49 3.24
C GLY A 248 -18.91 -2.82 1.77
N THR A 249 -18.49 -1.83 0.98
CA THR A 249 -18.14 -2.04 -0.44
C THR A 249 -16.87 -2.88 -0.61
N LEU A 250 -15.88 -2.69 0.27
CA LEU A 250 -14.58 -3.36 0.17
C LEU A 250 -14.51 -4.69 0.94
N GLN A 251 -15.48 -4.97 1.81
CA GLN A 251 -15.49 -6.10 2.75
C GLN A 251 -15.12 -7.42 2.07
N LYS A 252 -15.80 -7.77 0.97
CA LYS A 252 -15.52 -9.03 0.24
C LYS A 252 -14.07 -9.15 -0.24
N PHE A 253 -13.49 -8.07 -0.78
CA PHE A 253 -12.10 -8.09 -1.26
C PHE A 253 -11.10 -8.24 -0.12
N VAL A 254 -11.41 -7.65 1.04
CA VAL A 254 -10.61 -7.83 2.27
C VAL A 254 -10.72 -9.27 2.77
N ASP A 255 -11.94 -9.82 2.81
CA ASP A 255 -12.20 -11.20 3.23
C ASP A 255 -11.49 -12.21 2.31
N ASP A 256 -11.59 -12.03 0.99
CA ASP A 256 -10.94 -12.90 0.00
C ASP A 256 -9.40 -12.88 0.17
N LEU A 257 -8.81 -11.70 0.39
CA LEU A 257 -7.38 -11.57 0.63
C LEU A 257 -6.95 -12.23 1.95
N PHE A 258 -7.62 -11.91 3.06
CA PHE A 258 -7.26 -12.44 4.37
C PHE A 258 -7.46 -13.95 4.43
N THR A 259 -8.51 -14.47 3.77
CA THR A 259 -8.74 -15.91 3.64
C THR A 259 -7.57 -16.58 2.94
N VAL A 260 -7.07 -16.03 1.83
CA VAL A 260 -5.92 -16.61 1.12
C VAL A 260 -4.64 -16.55 1.96
N ILE A 261 -4.39 -15.45 2.68
CA ILE A 261 -3.22 -15.28 3.55
C ILE A 261 -3.24 -16.27 4.73
N LEU A 262 -4.41 -16.47 5.34
CA LEU A 262 -4.61 -17.29 6.55
C LEU A 262 -5.15 -18.69 6.25
N SER A 263 -5.08 -19.15 4.99
CA SER A 263 -5.59 -20.46 4.61
C SER A 263 -4.54 -21.57 4.74
N THR A 264 -4.99 -22.70 5.26
CA THR A 264 -4.31 -24.01 5.23
C THR A 264 -4.96 -25.00 4.25
N SER A 265 -5.96 -24.56 3.48
CA SER A 265 -6.64 -25.40 2.48
C SER A 265 -5.80 -25.68 1.24
N ARG A 266 -4.75 -24.89 1.03
CA ARG A 266 -3.66 -25.16 0.09
C ARG A 266 -2.42 -25.62 0.88
N PRO A 267 -1.46 -26.32 0.24
CA PRO A 267 -0.21 -26.66 0.90
C PRO A 267 0.43 -25.40 1.50
N VAL A 268 0.64 -25.42 2.82
CA VAL A 268 1.33 -24.33 3.53
C VAL A 268 2.71 -24.15 2.90
N PRO A 269 3.15 -22.93 2.58
CA PRO A 269 4.49 -22.71 2.03
C PRO A 269 5.55 -23.33 2.94
N LEU A 270 6.45 -24.13 2.36
CA LEU A 270 7.49 -24.87 3.09
C LEU A 270 8.27 -23.97 4.06
N ALA A 271 8.62 -22.75 3.62
CA ALA A 271 9.33 -21.78 4.44
C ALA A 271 8.56 -21.31 5.68
N VAL A 272 7.23 -21.18 5.61
CA VAL A 272 6.41 -20.82 6.78
C VAL A 272 6.43 -21.96 7.79
N LYS A 273 6.20 -23.20 7.32
CA LYS A 273 6.23 -24.39 8.18
C LYS A 273 7.59 -24.57 8.83
N TYR A 274 8.66 -24.58 8.04
CA TYR A 274 10.04 -24.68 8.51
C TYR A 274 10.38 -23.60 9.55
N PHE A 275 10.02 -22.35 9.28
CA PHE A 275 10.33 -21.25 10.20
C PHE A 275 9.48 -21.31 11.49
N PHE A 276 8.22 -21.72 11.41
CA PHE A 276 7.38 -21.86 12.60
C PHE A 276 7.81 -23.05 13.47
N ASP A 277 8.22 -24.16 12.87
CA ASP A 277 8.81 -25.29 13.59
C ASP A 277 10.11 -24.86 14.31
N LEU A 278 10.96 -24.08 13.63
CA LEU A 278 12.16 -23.51 14.24
C LEU A 278 11.81 -22.62 15.46
N LEU A 279 10.79 -21.77 15.36
CA LEU A 279 10.35 -20.94 16.49
C LEU A 279 9.84 -21.80 17.67
N ASP A 280 9.09 -22.85 17.39
CA ASP A 280 8.56 -23.77 18.40
C ASP A 280 9.70 -24.56 19.08
N GLU A 281 10.70 -25.01 18.32
CA GLU A 281 11.91 -25.65 18.84
C GLU A 281 12.74 -24.70 19.70
N GLN A 282 12.94 -23.45 19.26
CA GLN A 282 13.66 -22.44 20.04
C GLN A 282 12.93 -22.11 21.34
N ALA A 283 11.59 -22.05 21.32
CA ALA A 283 10.80 -21.88 22.54
C ALA A 283 11.01 -23.05 23.51
N ALA A 284 10.95 -24.28 23.01
CA ALA A 284 11.17 -25.49 23.81
C ALA A 284 12.59 -25.55 24.42
N GLN A 285 13.63 -25.26 23.62
CA GLN A 285 15.03 -25.24 24.08
C GLN A 285 15.27 -24.21 25.19
N HIS A 286 14.53 -23.12 25.19
CA HIS A 286 14.62 -22.06 26.19
C HIS A 286 13.60 -22.18 27.34
N GLY A 287 12.84 -23.29 27.40
CA GLY A 287 11.85 -23.53 28.47
C GLY A 287 10.63 -22.61 28.40
N ILE A 288 10.36 -22.00 27.25
CA ILE A 288 9.20 -21.14 27.00
C ILE A 288 8.03 -22.04 26.62
N SER A 289 7.09 -22.21 27.54
CA SER A 289 5.86 -23.00 27.34
C SER A 289 4.60 -22.13 27.15
N ASP A 290 4.74 -20.81 27.30
CA ASP A 290 3.65 -19.86 27.13
C ASP A 290 3.26 -19.74 25.64
N SER A 291 2.02 -20.12 25.32
CA SER A 291 1.50 -20.08 23.95
C SER A 291 1.31 -18.65 23.44
N GLU A 292 1.09 -17.67 24.31
CA GLU A 292 0.94 -16.27 23.92
C GLU A 292 2.27 -15.71 23.40
N THR A 293 3.38 -15.97 24.11
CA THR A 293 4.73 -15.59 23.68
C THR A 293 5.08 -16.18 22.31
N ILE A 294 4.81 -17.47 22.09
CA ILE A 294 5.09 -18.14 20.81
C ILE A 294 4.23 -17.55 19.69
N HIS A 295 2.96 -17.25 19.96
CA HIS A 295 2.07 -16.59 19.01
C HIS A 295 2.58 -15.19 18.63
N ILE A 296 3.08 -14.41 19.60
CA ILE A 296 3.69 -13.10 19.35
C ILE A 296 4.91 -13.25 18.43
N TRP A 297 5.77 -14.25 18.63
CA TRP A 297 6.92 -14.50 17.75
C TRP A 297 6.50 -14.80 16.31
N LYS A 298 5.49 -15.66 16.13
CA LYS A 298 4.93 -15.98 14.80
C LYS A 298 4.31 -14.75 14.13
N THR A 299 3.59 -13.93 14.91
CA THR A 299 2.95 -12.70 14.44
C THR A 299 3.96 -11.63 14.02
N ASN A 300 5.02 -11.44 14.82
CA ASN A 300 6.07 -10.45 14.57
C ASN A 300 7.00 -10.82 13.42
N SER A 301 7.12 -12.11 13.12
CA SER A 301 8.03 -12.61 12.09
C SER A 301 7.41 -12.65 10.70
N LEU A 302 6.15 -13.08 10.57
CA LEU A 302 5.49 -13.27 9.29
C LEU A 302 4.44 -12.18 9.01
N PRO A 303 3.29 -12.09 9.71
CA PRO A 303 2.32 -11.02 9.50
C PRO A 303 2.93 -9.62 9.51
N LEU A 304 3.62 -9.23 10.59
CA LEU A 304 4.12 -7.88 10.79
C LEU A 304 5.18 -7.46 9.76
N ARG A 305 6.09 -8.37 9.40
CA ARG A 305 7.27 -8.03 8.60
C ARG A 305 7.09 -8.25 7.11
N PHE A 306 6.32 -9.28 6.75
CA PHE A 306 6.10 -9.65 5.37
C PHE A 306 4.73 -9.16 4.90
N TRP A 307 3.65 -9.68 5.48
CA TRP A 307 2.30 -9.43 4.96
C TRP A 307 1.86 -7.96 5.09
N ILE A 308 2.12 -7.30 6.21
CA ILE A 308 1.83 -5.86 6.36
C ILE A 308 2.57 -5.03 5.32
N ASN A 309 3.83 -5.37 5.05
CA ASN A 309 4.62 -4.63 4.07
C ASN A 309 4.06 -4.82 2.65
N ILE A 310 3.67 -6.05 2.31
CA ILE A 310 3.07 -6.40 1.02
C ILE A 310 1.71 -5.74 0.81
N VAL A 311 0.82 -5.79 1.82
CA VAL A 311 -0.52 -5.19 1.73
C VAL A 311 -0.45 -3.67 1.63
N LYS A 312 0.49 -3.03 2.36
CA LYS A 312 0.70 -1.59 2.29
C LYS A 312 1.36 -1.12 1.00
N ASN A 313 2.20 -1.95 0.38
CA ASN A 313 3.02 -1.58 -0.76
C ASN A 313 2.81 -2.54 -1.94
N PRO A 314 1.62 -2.56 -2.57
CA PRO A 314 1.33 -3.45 -3.70
C PRO A 314 2.23 -3.16 -4.92
N GLN A 315 2.84 -1.97 -5.02
CA GLN A 315 3.83 -1.61 -6.03
C GLN A 315 5.13 -2.42 -5.95
N PHE A 316 5.39 -3.14 -4.86
CA PHE A 316 6.51 -4.08 -4.79
C PHE A 316 6.30 -5.31 -5.67
N ILE A 317 5.06 -5.57 -6.10
CA ILE A 317 4.66 -6.78 -6.80
C ILE A 317 4.12 -6.45 -8.18
N PHE A 318 3.37 -5.35 -8.28
CA PHE A 318 2.69 -4.94 -9.49
C PHE A 318 3.29 -3.65 -10.04
N ASP A 319 3.36 -3.53 -11.36
CA ASP A 319 3.69 -2.28 -12.04
C ASP A 319 2.45 -1.36 -12.06
N ILE A 320 2.23 -0.70 -10.91
CA ILE A 320 1.12 0.19 -10.60
C ILE A 320 1.62 1.46 -9.92
N GLN A 321 0.84 2.53 -10.01
CA GLN A 321 1.00 3.71 -9.16
C GLN A 321 -0.12 3.73 -8.12
N ALA A 322 0.27 3.68 -6.84
CA ALA A 322 -0.63 3.94 -5.74
C ALA A 322 -0.62 5.43 -5.42
N SER A 323 -1.79 6.04 -5.26
CA SER A 323 -1.91 7.42 -4.79
C SER A 323 -1.97 7.45 -3.27
N ASP A 324 -1.60 8.58 -2.65
CA ASP A 324 -1.63 8.78 -1.20
C ASP A 324 -2.97 8.39 -0.55
N HIS A 325 -4.07 8.60 -1.27
CA HIS A 325 -5.43 8.26 -0.85
C HIS A 325 -5.66 6.75 -0.78
N VAL A 326 -5.15 6.02 -1.77
CA VAL A 326 -5.20 4.55 -1.82
C VAL A 326 -4.30 3.98 -0.72
N ASP A 327 -3.10 4.53 -0.55
CA ASP A 327 -2.15 4.13 0.51
C ASP A 327 -2.73 4.32 1.91
N ALA A 328 -3.48 5.40 2.12
CA ALA A 328 -4.17 5.65 3.37
C ALA A 328 -5.25 4.58 3.68
N VAL A 329 -5.93 4.05 2.66
CA VAL A 329 -6.91 2.97 2.80
C VAL A 329 -6.22 1.63 3.02
N LEU A 330 -5.19 1.31 2.22
CA LEU A 330 -4.37 0.11 2.38
C LEU A 330 -3.75 0.04 3.78
N SER A 331 -3.31 1.17 4.33
CA SER A 331 -2.77 1.25 5.69
C SER A 331 -3.80 0.89 6.76
N VAL A 332 -5.07 1.27 6.60
CA VAL A 332 -6.15 0.89 7.55
C VAL A 332 -6.45 -0.60 7.45
N ILE A 333 -6.46 -1.17 6.25
CA ILE A 333 -6.68 -2.60 6.03
C ILE A 333 -5.51 -3.42 6.59
N ALA A 334 -4.27 -3.00 6.34
CA ALA A 334 -3.09 -3.62 6.91
C ALA A 334 -3.11 -3.56 8.44
N GLN A 335 -3.45 -2.40 9.03
CA GLN A 335 -3.59 -2.32 10.48
C GLN A 335 -4.68 -3.26 11.02
N THR A 336 -5.81 -3.39 10.31
CA THR A 336 -6.88 -4.33 10.66
C THR A 336 -6.38 -5.78 10.62
N PHE A 337 -5.57 -6.14 9.61
CA PHE A 337 -4.92 -7.45 9.53
C PHE A 337 -4.02 -7.69 10.74
N MET A 338 -3.13 -6.73 11.04
CA MET A 338 -2.22 -6.84 12.18
C MET A 338 -2.98 -6.99 13.51
N ASP A 339 -4.00 -6.16 13.71
CA ASP A 339 -4.84 -6.17 14.90
C ASP A 339 -5.57 -7.51 15.08
N SER A 340 -5.89 -8.20 13.98
CA SER A 340 -6.52 -9.52 14.02
C SER A 340 -5.54 -10.62 14.42
N CYS A 341 -4.26 -10.45 14.10
CA CYS A 341 -3.19 -11.35 14.51
C CYS A 341 -2.72 -11.12 15.95
N THR A 342 -3.12 -10.05 16.65
CA THR A 342 -2.67 -9.78 18.03
C THR A 342 -3.64 -10.34 19.07
N ILE A 343 -3.11 -11.00 20.11
CA ILE A 343 -3.91 -11.59 21.21
C ILE A 343 -4.42 -10.52 22.19
N ALA A 344 -3.81 -9.34 22.21
CA ALA A 344 -4.17 -8.27 23.15
C ALA A 344 -5.65 -7.88 23.02
N GLU A 345 -6.38 -7.95 24.14
CA GLU A 345 -7.73 -7.39 24.25
C GLU A 345 -7.68 -5.89 23.95
N HIS A 346 -7.97 -5.52 22.70
CA HIS A 346 -8.25 -4.13 22.40
C HIS A 346 -9.51 -3.78 23.18
N LYS A 347 -9.39 -2.86 24.14
CA LYS A 347 -10.50 -1.96 24.47
C LYS A 347 -10.86 -1.26 23.17
N LEU A 348 -11.78 -1.86 22.42
CA LEU A 348 -12.29 -1.34 21.16
C LEU A 348 -12.81 0.07 21.47
N GLY A 349 -11.99 1.08 21.19
CA GLY A 349 -12.51 2.41 20.96
C GLY A 349 -13.58 2.23 19.89
N ARG A 350 -14.78 2.79 20.13
CA ARG A 350 -16.02 2.61 19.34
C ARG A 350 -15.90 3.04 17.85
N VAL A 351 -14.70 3.13 17.29
CA VAL A 351 -14.36 3.82 16.04
C VAL A 351 -13.49 2.98 15.09
N SER A 352 -13.05 1.76 15.45
CA SER A 352 -12.39 0.89 14.46
C SER A 352 -13.41 0.43 13.42
N THR A 353 -13.23 0.84 12.16
CA THR A 353 -14.13 0.57 11.03
C THR A 353 -14.40 -0.94 10.83
N PHE A 354 -13.46 -1.80 11.22
CA PHE A 354 -13.56 -3.26 11.12
C PHE A 354 -13.78 -4.00 12.45
N ALA A 355 -14.17 -3.30 13.53
CA ALA A 355 -14.35 -3.89 14.86
C ALA A 355 -15.13 -5.22 14.88
N ASN A 356 -16.25 -5.31 14.14
CA ASN A 356 -17.09 -6.52 14.14
C ASN A 356 -16.47 -7.70 13.39
N ALA A 357 -15.64 -7.45 12.37
CA ALA A 357 -14.98 -8.51 11.59
C ALA A 357 -13.68 -8.99 12.24
N LYS A 358 -13.12 -8.19 13.17
CA LYS A 358 -11.88 -8.50 13.87
C LYS A 358 -11.94 -9.85 14.60
N ALA A 359 -13.07 -10.19 15.23
CA ALA A 359 -13.21 -11.44 15.97
C ALA A 359 -13.08 -12.66 15.05
N ASP A 360 -13.75 -12.65 13.90
CA ASP A 360 -13.71 -13.75 12.93
C ASP A 360 -12.31 -13.92 12.33
N TYR A 361 -11.62 -12.82 12.02
CA TYR A 361 -10.24 -12.87 11.55
C TYR A 361 -9.26 -13.37 12.61
N SER A 362 -9.48 -12.99 13.87
CA SER A 362 -8.63 -13.43 14.99
C SER A 362 -8.75 -14.94 15.23
N ASP A 363 -9.97 -15.47 15.20
CA ASP A 363 -10.21 -16.91 15.21
C ASP A 363 -9.54 -17.61 14.00
N GLY A 364 -9.62 -17.01 12.81
CA GLY A 364 -8.91 -17.47 11.62
C GLY A 364 -7.39 -17.54 11.82
N CYS A 365 -6.78 -16.52 12.43
CA CYS A 365 -5.35 -16.52 12.76
C CYS A 365 -4.96 -17.61 13.75
N CYS A 366 -5.75 -17.80 14.81
CA CYS A 366 -5.51 -18.85 15.80
C CYS A 366 -5.59 -20.25 15.15
N ARG A 367 -6.59 -20.49 14.30
CA ARG A 367 -6.72 -21.73 13.53
C ARG A 367 -5.55 -21.94 12.58
N TYR A 368 -5.14 -20.90 11.84
CA TYR A 368 -3.99 -20.96 10.93
C TYR A 368 -2.72 -21.44 11.63
N TYR A 369 -2.37 -20.89 12.80
CA TYR A 369 -1.21 -21.32 13.56
C TYR A 369 -1.33 -22.73 14.15
N ALA A 370 -2.54 -23.11 14.60
CA ALA A 370 -2.80 -24.45 15.10
C ALA A 370 -2.67 -25.51 14.00
N ASP A 371 -3.22 -25.24 12.82
CA ASP A 371 -3.19 -26.14 11.67
C ASP A 371 -1.76 -26.34 11.16
N ILE A 372 -0.96 -25.26 11.02
CA ILE A 372 0.45 -25.37 10.61
C ILE A 372 1.27 -26.19 11.60
N ARG A 373 0.98 -26.06 12.90
CA ARG A 373 1.66 -26.87 13.91
C ARG A 373 1.39 -28.37 13.72
N GLN A 374 0.19 -28.72 13.23
CA GLN A 374 -0.22 -30.10 13.00
C GLN A 374 0.24 -30.67 11.65
N THR A 375 0.72 -29.84 10.71
CA THR A 375 1.27 -30.35 9.45
C THR A 375 2.62 -31.03 9.64
N ILE A 376 3.00 -31.84 8.65
CA ILE A 376 4.26 -32.59 8.62
C ILE A 376 5.43 -31.62 8.78
N SER A 377 6.36 -31.94 9.70
CA SER A 377 7.56 -31.14 9.94
C SER A 377 8.43 -31.02 8.69
N ALA A 378 8.91 -29.82 8.43
CA ALA A 378 9.80 -29.55 7.31
C ALA A 378 11.25 -29.85 7.71
N SER A 379 11.94 -30.69 6.95
CA SER A 379 13.34 -31.00 7.21
C SER A 379 14.30 -29.95 6.63
N ASP A 380 15.49 -29.84 7.21
CA ASP A 380 16.58 -29.03 6.65
C ASP A 380 16.92 -29.44 5.21
N GLN A 381 16.85 -30.74 4.90
CA GLN A 381 17.13 -31.25 3.56
C GLN A 381 16.12 -30.76 2.53
N GLU A 382 14.82 -30.80 2.86
CA GLU A 382 13.76 -30.28 1.98
C GLU A 382 13.91 -28.77 1.78
N MET A 383 14.16 -28.03 2.86
CA MET A 383 14.32 -26.57 2.78
C MET A 383 15.54 -26.17 1.96
N ASN A 384 16.69 -26.83 2.16
CA ASN A 384 17.89 -26.60 1.37
C ASN A 384 17.69 -26.96 -0.10
N SER A 385 16.93 -28.02 -0.39
CA SER A 385 16.59 -28.40 -1.77
C SER A 385 15.73 -27.33 -2.45
N ALA A 386 14.73 -26.79 -1.74
CA ALA A 386 13.89 -25.71 -2.24
C ALA A 386 14.69 -24.41 -2.49
N LEU A 387 15.59 -24.05 -1.57
CA LEU A 387 16.46 -22.87 -1.72
C LEU A 387 17.48 -23.03 -2.87
N ALA A 388 17.99 -24.24 -3.09
CA ALA A 388 18.86 -24.55 -4.22
C ALA A 388 18.12 -24.36 -5.56
N GLU A 389 16.87 -24.82 -5.64
CA GLU A 389 16.04 -24.64 -6.83
C GLU A 389 15.71 -23.16 -7.08
N LEU A 390 15.35 -22.41 -6.02
CA LEU A 390 15.16 -20.96 -6.12
C LEU A 390 16.43 -20.24 -6.63
N SER A 391 17.60 -20.62 -6.11
CA SER A 391 18.90 -20.09 -6.58
C SER A 391 19.12 -20.34 -8.06
N ARG A 392 18.80 -21.55 -8.53
CA ARG A 392 18.97 -21.95 -9.93
C ARG A 392 18.05 -21.14 -10.85
N VAL A 393 16.78 -20.98 -10.47
CA VAL A 393 15.79 -20.21 -11.25
C VAL A 393 16.15 -18.73 -11.30
N SER A 394 16.56 -18.13 -10.18
CA SER A 394 16.99 -16.74 -10.14
C SER A 394 18.25 -16.49 -10.97
N ALA A 395 19.23 -17.39 -10.92
CA ALA A 395 20.45 -17.29 -11.73
C ALA A 395 20.16 -17.36 -13.24
N ALA A 396 19.25 -18.26 -13.67
CA ALA A 396 18.87 -18.40 -15.07
C ALA A 396 18.08 -17.20 -15.61
N THR A 397 17.35 -16.48 -14.75
CA THR A 397 16.58 -15.29 -15.16
C THR A 397 17.50 -14.09 -15.40
N HIS A 398 18.59 -13.95 -14.62
CA HIS A 398 19.55 -12.85 -14.75
C HIS A 398 20.51 -12.98 -15.95
N THR A 399 20.66 -14.18 -16.53
CA THR A 399 21.47 -14.36 -17.75
C THR A 399 20.81 -13.79 -19.01
N HIS A 400 19.52 -13.44 -18.97
CA HIS A 400 18.81 -12.82 -20.10
C HIS A 400 18.79 -11.28 -20.08
N THR A 401 19.25 -10.64 -19.00
CA THR A 401 19.31 -9.17 -18.84
C THR A 401 20.75 -8.73 -18.59
N HIS A 402 21.54 -8.54 -19.66
CA HIS A 402 22.92 -8.09 -19.52
C HIS A 402 23.03 -6.56 -19.36
N THR A 403 23.46 -6.10 -18.18
CA THR A 403 24.37 -4.95 -18.04
C THR A 403 25.37 -5.20 -16.90
N HIS A 404 26.60 -4.77 -17.14
CA HIS A 404 27.85 -5.23 -16.54
C HIS A 404 28.16 -4.67 -15.14
N THR A 405 27.16 -4.47 -14.26
CA THR A 405 27.34 -3.74 -12.98
C THR A 405 27.15 -4.55 -11.70
N HIS A 406 26.67 -5.80 -11.74
CA HIS A 406 26.33 -6.56 -10.52
C HIS A 406 27.02 -7.92 -10.34
N THR A 407 28.16 -8.18 -11.01
CA THR A 407 28.88 -9.46 -10.85
C THR A 407 29.48 -9.69 -9.45
N HIS A 408 29.52 -8.67 -8.58
CA HIS A 408 30.03 -8.79 -7.20
C HIS A 408 28.94 -8.90 -6.11
N THR A 409 27.64 -8.90 -6.43
CA THR A 409 26.57 -8.80 -5.41
C THR A 409 25.61 -9.98 -5.34
N VAL A 410 25.70 -10.97 -6.24
CA VAL A 410 24.86 -12.18 -6.17
C VAL A 410 25.62 -13.29 -5.46
N TRP A 411 25.56 -13.31 -4.13
CA TRP A 411 25.83 -14.55 -3.40
C TRP A 411 24.72 -15.55 -3.75
N PRO A 412 25.02 -16.81 -4.15
CA PRO A 412 24.01 -17.85 -4.30
C PRO A 412 23.08 -17.88 -3.08
N PHE A 413 21.74 -18.04 -3.20
CA PHE A 413 20.92 -18.17 -1.98
C PHE A 413 21.29 -19.42 -1.17
N THR A 414 21.95 -20.41 -1.79
CA THR A 414 22.61 -21.55 -1.11
C THR A 414 23.79 -21.17 -0.22
N SER A 415 24.27 -19.94 -0.32
CA SER A 415 25.37 -19.39 0.49
C SER A 415 24.92 -18.30 1.46
N MET A 416 23.61 -18.00 1.50
CA MET A 416 23.04 -17.37 2.68
C MET A 416 23.05 -18.40 3.82
N PRO A 417 23.57 -18.07 5.02
CA PRO A 417 23.50 -18.98 6.15
C PRO A 417 22.03 -19.36 6.36
N CYS A 418 21.78 -20.65 6.61
CA CYS A 418 20.41 -21.12 6.87
C CYS A 418 19.82 -20.29 8.01
N VAL A 419 18.52 -20.06 8.00
CA VAL A 419 17.88 -19.29 9.08
C VAL A 419 18.15 -19.96 10.44
N SER A 420 18.26 -21.29 10.47
CA SER A 420 18.75 -22.04 11.62
C SER A 420 20.17 -21.66 12.06
N GLU A 421 21.10 -21.34 11.16
CA GLU A 421 22.45 -20.86 11.49
C GLU A 421 22.47 -19.41 12.00
N LEU A 422 21.56 -18.56 11.50
CA LEU A 422 21.39 -17.18 11.97
C LEU A 422 20.83 -17.12 13.40
N PHE A 423 19.95 -18.06 13.75
CA PHE A 423 19.30 -18.13 15.06
C PHE A 423 20.00 -19.08 16.05
N GLY A 424 20.75 -20.09 15.57
CA GLY A 424 21.13 -21.28 16.33
C GLY A 424 22.63 -21.58 16.49
N ARG A 425 23.57 -20.64 16.33
CA ARG A 425 24.99 -20.94 16.64
C ARG A 425 25.21 -21.29 18.12
N THR A 426 25.20 -22.57 18.42
CA THR A 426 26.07 -23.22 19.41
C THR A 426 27.49 -23.26 18.85
N GLU A 427 28.46 -22.97 19.72
CA GLU A 427 29.90 -22.85 19.51
C GLU A 427 30.50 -23.75 18.40
N LEU A 428 31.32 -23.16 17.52
CA LEU A 428 32.31 -23.90 16.73
C LEU A 428 33.58 -24.06 17.59
N PRO A 429 33.99 -25.26 17.99
CA PRO A 429 35.31 -25.46 18.55
C PRO A 429 36.32 -25.50 17.41
N GLY A 430 37.14 -24.45 17.29
CA GLY A 430 38.32 -24.44 16.43
C GLY A 430 38.05 -24.24 14.93
N GLY A 431 37.87 -22.99 14.51
CA GLY A 431 37.92 -22.61 13.10
C GLY A 431 38.20 -21.12 12.99
N THR A 432 39.35 -20.76 12.43
CA THR A 432 39.80 -19.39 12.25
C THR A 432 38.73 -18.55 11.54
N ALA A 433 38.17 -17.59 12.27
CA ALA A 433 37.25 -16.61 11.72
C ALA A 433 37.98 -15.78 10.64
N ARG A 434 37.69 -16.05 9.37
CA ARG A 434 37.90 -15.03 8.33
C ARG A 434 36.81 -13.99 8.51
N ALA A 435 37.18 -12.88 9.15
CA ALA A 435 36.38 -11.68 9.19
C ALA A 435 36.09 -11.23 7.75
N LEU A 436 34.81 -11.27 7.36
CA LEU A 436 34.33 -10.56 6.18
C LEU A 436 34.29 -9.07 6.55
N GLN A 437 35.40 -8.40 6.27
CA GLN A 437 35.54 -6.96 6.39
C GLN A 437 34.86 -6.35 5.15
N VAL A 438 33.61 -5.94 5.29
CA VAL A 438 32.90 -5.17 4.27
C VAL A 438 33.35 -3.72 4.44
N HIS A 439 34.21 -3.24 3.55
CA HIS A 439 34.52 -1.81 3.43
C HIS A 439 33.30 -1.05 2.91
N GLN A 440 33.11 0.15 3.46
CA GLN A 440 32.00 1.09 3.26
C GLN A 440 31.64 1.38 1.81
#